data_AF-A0AAP6D0D3-F1
#
_entry.id   AF-A0AAP6D0D3-F1
#
_cell.length_a   1.000
_cell.length_b   1.000
_cell.length_c   1.000
_cell.angle_alpha   90.00
_cell.angle_beta   90.00
_cell.angle_gamma   90.00
#
_symmetry.space_group_name_H-M   'P 1'
#
loop_
_entity.id
_entity.type
_entity.pdbx_description
1 polymer ?
#
loop_
_entity_poly.entity_id
_entity_poly.type
_entity_poly.pdbx_seq_one_letter_code
_entity_poly.pdbx_strand_id
1 'polypeptide(L)'
;VFQIASSPRSATKEYPVQARANYSGEFEVLHNGKVVAKQTVTAGELFSQWLTLDSGANQMEVRFTAIDGPNKETQAHRYSVDVVSLPDPMTLYVAPNGSDKGNGSQAQPLDLATAVELLPAGGTIILKDGDYQGMEIPLTASGSVDKLKHIRAEGDNVRFVSELRHEANYWHYQGIEVA
;
A
#
# COMPACT_ATOMS: atom_id res chain seq x y z
N VAL A 1 20.42 -0.29 1.63
CA VAL A 1 19.30 -1.23 1.90
C VAL A 1 18.03 -0.44 1.69
N PHE A 2 17.17 -0.89 0.79
CA PHE A 2 15.89 -0.21 0.52
C PHE A 2 14.71 -1.15 0.79
N GLN A 3 13.54 -0.58 1.01
CA GLN A 3 12.30 -1.30 1.28
C GLN A 3 11.23 -0.86 0.26
N ILE A 4 10.46 -1.80 -0.25
CA ILE A 4 9.30 -1.53 -1.10
C ILE A 4 8.16 -1.02 -0.23
N ALA A 5 7.46 0.00 -0.73
CA ALA A 5 6.31 0.64 -0.09
C ALA A 5 5.03 0.52 -0.92
N SER A 6 5.02 -0.37 -1.92
CA SER A 6 3.85 -0.68 -2.73
C SER A 6 3.38 -2.11 -2.56
N SER A 7 2.06 -2.30 -2.58
CA SER A 7 1.42 -3.60 -2.47
C SER A 7 1.70 -4.46 -3.71
N PRO A 8 1.90 -5.79 -3.57
CA PRO A 8 1.94 -6.71 -4.71
C PRO A 8 0.55 -6.94 -5.31
N ARG A 9 -0.51 -6.32 -4.78
CA ARG A 9 -1.87 -6.38 -5.33
C ARG A 9 -2.40 -4.98 -5.58
N SER A 10 -3.26 -4.85 -6.59
CA SER A 10 -3.88 -3.57 -6.92
C SER A 10 -5.33 -3.76 -7.37
N ALA A 11 -6.24 -2.96 -6.82
CA ALA A 11 -7.63 -2.90 -7.29
C ALA A 11 -7.83 -1.94 -8.47
N THR A 12 -6.79 -1.18 -8.85
CA THR A 12 -6.81 -0.20 -9.95
C THR A 12 -5.64 -0.41 -10.91
N LYS A 13 -5.79 0.08 -12.15
CA LYS A 13 -4.66 0.11 -13.11
C LYS A 13 -3.67 1.21 -12.83
N GLU A 14 -4.11 2.34 -12.27
CA GLU A 14 -3.22 3.39 -11.80
C GLU A 14 -2.54 2.89 -10.52
N TYR A 15 -1.21 2.70 -10.58
CA TYR A 15 -0.45 2.03 -9.53
C TYR A 15 0.82 2.82 -9.20
N PRO A 16 1.06 3.16 -7.93
CA PRO A 16 2.29 3.81 -7.50
C PRO A 16 3.35 2.75 -7.18
N VAL A 17 4.51 2.79 -7.86
CA VAL A 17 5.72 2.08 -7.44
C VAL A 17 6.47 2.99 -6.47
N GLN A 18 6.63 2.52 -5.23
CA GLN A 18 7.18 3.29 -4.12
C GLN A 18 8.22 2.48 -3.36
N ALA A 19 9.23 3.19 -2.88
CA ALA A 19 10.29 2.61 -2.07
C ALA A 19 10.93 3.69 -1.21
N ARG A 20 11.63 3.27 -0.15
CA ARG A 20 12.50 4.16 0.63
C ARG A 20 13.83 3.49 0.91
N ALA A 21 14.88 4.29 1.03
CA ALA A 21 16.22 3.82 1.37
C ALA A 21 16.78 4.60 2.56
N ASN A 22 17.72 3.98 3.27
CA ASN A 22 18.42 4.59 4.40
C ASN A 22 19.60 5.51 3.99
N TYR A 23 19.89 5.57 2.70
CA TYR A 23 20.97 6.34 2.09
C TYR A 23 20.39 7.12 0.92
N SER A 24 21.02 8.24 0.55
CA SER A 24 20.65 8.95 -0.65
C SER A 24 21.11 8.13 -1.85
N GLY A 25 20.35 8.14 -2.94
CA GLY A 25 20.71 7.34 -4.11
C GLY A 25 19.72 7.44 -5.25
N GLU A 26 20.04 6.76 -6.33
CA GLU A 26 19.18 6.67 -7.51
C GLU A 26 18.32 5.41 -7.44
N PHE A 27 17.01 5.60 -7.54
CA PHE A 27 16.05 4.54 -7.85
C PHE A 27 15.87 4.43 -9.36
N GLU A 28 15.85 3.20 -9.88
CA GLU A 28 15.46 2.87 -11.25
C GLU A 28 14.30 1.86 -11.18
N VAL A 29 13.22 2.12 -11.92
CA VAL A 29 12.06 1.22 -11.99
C VAL A 29 11.98 0.63 -13.39
N LEU A 30 11.86 -0.69 -13.45
CA LEU A 30 11.53 -1.43 -14.65
C LEU A 30 10.15 -2.06 -14.51
N HIS A 31 9.35 -1.93 -15.56
CA HIS A 31 8.05 -2.59 -15.71
C HIS A 31 8.13 -3.49 -16.94
N ASN A 32 7.91 -4.80 -16.76
CA ASN A 32 8.03 -5.82 -17.81
C ASN A 32 9.38 -5.75 -18.55
N GLY A 33 10.46 -5.50 -17.80
CA GLY A 33 11.84 -5.42 -18.31
C GLY A 33 12.22 -4.09 -18.97
N LYS A 34 11.29 -3.14 -19.09
CA LYS A 34 11.55 -1.81 -19.64
C LYS A 34 11.73 -0.78 -18.53
N VAL A 35 12.80 0.01 -18.58
CA VAL A 35 12.98 1.15 -17.66
C VAL A 35 11.86 2.17 -17.90
N VAL A 36 11.10 2.48 -16.85
CA VAL A 36 9.99 3.44 -16.88
C VAL A 36 10.28 4.70 -16.05
N ALA A 37 11.21 4.64 -15.10
CA ALA A 37 11.62 5.79 -14.31
C ALA A 37 13.04 5.67 -13.77
N LYS A 38 13.66 6.82 -13.55
CA LYS A 38 14.90 7.00 -12.77
C LYS A 38 14.80 8.27 -11.96
N GLN A 39 15.13 8.22 -10.68
CA GLN A 39 15.07 9.38 -9.80
C GLN A 39 16.10 9.27 -8.67
N THR A 40 16.83 10.35 -8.42
CA THR A 40 17.64 10.48 -7.20
C THR A 40 16.73 10.94 -6.05
N VAL A 41 16.81 10.24 -4.91
CA VAL A 41 15.99 10.50 -3.72
C VAL A 41 16.91 10.59 -2.50
N THR A 42 16.59 11.51 -1.59
CA THR A 42 17.32 11.70 -0.33
C THR A 42 17.04 10.54 0.62
N ALA A 43 18.01 10.21 1.48
CA ALA A 43 17.82 9.21 2.54
C ALA A 43 16.52 9.46 3.34
N GLY A 44 15.72 8.42 3.52
CA GLY A 44 14.47 8.45 4.28
C GLY A 44 13.24 8.98 3.52
N GLU A 45 13.42 9.72 2.41
CA GLU A 45 12.30 10.17 1.59
C GLU A 45 11.68 9.01 0.81
N LEU A 46 10.37 9.10 0.56
CA LEU A 46 9.64 8.10 -0.22
C LEU A 46 9.80 8.41 -1.72
N PHE A 47 10.50 7.53 -2.43
CA PHE A 47 10.43 7.47 -3.89
C PHE A 47 9.00 7.10 -4.30
N SER A 48 8.47 7.75 -5.34
CA SER A 48 7.12 7.46 -5.85
C SER A 48 7.01 7.72 -7.35
N GLN A 49 6.79 6.66 -8.12
CA GLN A 49 6.51 6.73 -9.56
C GLN A 49 5.14 6.12 -9.86
N TRP A 50 4.26 6.92 -10.45
CA TRP A 50 2.98 6.43 -10.98
C TRP A 50 3.16 5.77 -12.34
N LEU A 51 2.50 4.62 -12.54
CA LEU A 51 2.40 3.96 -13.84
C LEU A 51 1.01 3.34 -14.03
N THR A 52 0.72 2.94 -15.28
CA THR A 52 -0.49 2.22 -15.63
C THR A 52 -0.16 0.75 -15.82
N LEU A 53 -0.81 -0.13 -15.04
CA LEU A 53 -0.67 -1.58 -15.16
C LEU A 53 -1.27 -2.09 -16.48
N ASP A 54 -0.58 -3.04 -17.08
CA ASP A 54 -1.02 -3.78 -18.25
C ASP A 54 -2.20 -4.70 -17.88
N SER A 55 -3.00 -5.09 -18.87
CA SER A 55 -4.05 -6.10 -18.67
C SER A 55 -3.51 -7.52 -18.47
N GLY A 56 -2.23 -7.74 -18.80
CA GLY A 56 -1.53 -9.02 -18.66
C GLY A 56 -0.66 -9.06 -17.40
N ALA A 57 0.48 -9.73 -17.51
CA ALA A 57 1.46 -9.77 -16.44
C ALA A 57 2.06 -8.39 -16.17
N ASN A 58 2.28 -8.08 -14.89
CA ASN A 58 2.89 -6.83 -14.43
C ASN A 58 4.09 -7.14 -13.54
N GLN A 59 5.23 -7.43 -14.16
CA GLN A 59 6.48 -7.67 -13.45
C GLN A 59 7.17 -6.34 -13.16
N MET A 60 7.50 -6.12 -11.90
CA MET A 60 8.20 -4.94 -11.41
C MET A 60 9.62 -5.32 -10.98
N GLU A 61 10.58 -4.48 -11.32
CA GLU A 61 11.92 -4.51 -10.75
C GLU A 61 12.28 -3.10 -10.30
N VAL A 62 12.51 -2.93 -9.00
CA VAL A 62 13.02 -1.69 -8.42
C VAL A 62 14.48 -1.91 -8.11
N ARG A 63 15.33 -1.03 -8.63
CA ARG A 63 16.76 -0.99 -8.36
C ARG A 63 17.10 0.26 -7.57
N PHE A 64 18.09 0.13 -6.71
CA PHE A 64 18.62 1.24 -5.94
C PHE A 64 20.14 1.20 -5.95
N THR A 65 20.76 2.34 -6.28
CA THR A 65 22.21 2.55 -6.20
C THR A 65 22.50 3.72 -5.28
N ALA A 66 23.13 3.45 -4.14
CA ALA A 66 23.46 4.49 -3.17
C ALA A 66 24.58 5.40 -3.69
N ILE A 67 24.44 6.71 -3.50
CA ILE A 67 25.50 7.69 -3.81
C ILE A 67 26.39 7.96 -2.59
N ASP A 68 25.83 7.78 -1.38
CA ASP A 68 26.51 7.85 -0.09
C ASP A 68 26.49 6.49 0.64
N GLY A 69 27.15 6.42 1.80
CA GLY A 69 27.21 5.19 2.60
C GLY A 69 28.29 4.18 2.17
N PRO A 70 28.42 3.08 2.94
CA PRO A 70 29.52 2.12 2.79
C PRO A 70 29.34 1.14 1.63
N ASN A 71 28.11 0.89 1.18
CA ASN A 71 27.82 -0.01 0.06
C ASN A 71 27.18 0.77 -1.09
N LYS A 72 27.83 0.76 -2.26
CA LYS A 72 27.41 1.45 -3.48
C LYS A 72 27.04 0.51 -4.63
N GLU A 73 26.95 -0.79 -4.37
CA GLU A 73 26.47 -1.77 -5.33
C GLU A 73 24.97 -1.59 -5.59
N THR A 74 24.55 -1.80 -6.83
CA THR A 74 23.12 -1.76 -7.19
C THR A 74 22.40 -2.94 -6.57
N GLN A 75 21.39 -2.64 -5.74
CA GLN A 75 20.47 -3.62 -5.18
C GLN A 75 19.21 -3.68 -6.05
N ALA A 76 18.62 -4.86 -6.19
CA ALA A 76 17.39 -5.06 -6.97
C ALA A 76 16.35 -5.84 -6.17
N HIS A 77 15.08 -5.45 -6.30
CA HIS A 77 13.94 -6.17 -5.76
C HIS A 77 12.91 -6.39 -6.87
N ARG A 78 12.47 -7.63 -7.04
CA ARG A 78 11.52 -8.02 -8.08
C ARG A 78 10.24 -8.56 -7.46
N TYR A 79 9.11 -8.17 -8.03
CA TYR A 79 7.80 -8.65 -7.62
C TYR A 79 6.81 -8.55 -8.78
N SER A 80 5.68 -9.24 -8.67
CA SER A 80 4.57 -9.13 -9.62
C SER A 80 3.42 -8.39 -8.96
N VAL A 81 2.64 -7.65 -9.76
CA VAL A 81 1.41 -7.01 -9.30
C VAL A 81 0.19 -7.80 -9.78
N ASP A 82 -0.57 -8.35 -8.84
CA ASP A 82 -1.83 -9.03 -9.10
C ASP A 82 -2.98 -8.01 -9.11
N VAL A 83 -3.64 -7.88 -10.26
CA VAL A 83 -4.78 -6.97 -10.41
C VAL A 83 -6.06 -7.67 -9.97
N VAL A 84 -6.77 -7.07 -9.02
CA VAL A 84 -8.03 -7.59 -8.47
C VAL A 84 -9.17 -6.69 -8.93
N SER A 85 -10.25 -7.28 -9.44
CA SER A 85 -11.44 -6.53 -9.84
C SER A 85 -12.38 -6.38 -8.65
N LEU A 86 -12.68 -5.14 -8.26
CA LEU A 86 -13.66 -4.81 -7.23
C LEU A 86 -14.75 -3.90 -7.81
N PRO A 87 -16.00 -3.97 -7.33
CA PRO A 87 -17.09 -3.11 -7.81
C PRO A 87 -16.84 -1.62 -7.56
N ASP A 88 -16.31 -1.27 -6.38
CA ASP A 88 -15.85 0.07 -6.02
C ASP A 88 -14.46 -0.04 -5.38
N PRO A 89 -13.38 0.06 -6.17
CA PRO A 89 -12.03 -0.13 -5.64
C PRO A 89 -11.56 1.03 -4.74
N MET A 90 -12.22 2.18 -4.77
CA MET A 90 -11.83 3.36 -3.98
C MET A 90 -12.52 3.43 -2.62
N THR A 91 -13.60 2.66 -2.43
CA THR A 91 -14.32 2.58 -1.14
C THR A 91 -14.51 1.11 -0.75
N LEU A 92 -13.79 0.66 0.27
CA LEU A 92 -13.85 -0.73 0.74
C LEU A 92 -14.55 -0.80 2.10
N TYR A 93 -15.65 -1.53 2.17
CA TYR A 93 -16.32 -1.86 3.41
C TYR A 93 -15.69 -3.09 4.04
N VAL A 94 -15.44 -2.99 5.35
CA VAL A 94 -14.75 -3.99 6.16
C VAL A 94 -15.56 -4.26 7.42
N ALA A 95 -15.60 -5.51 7.86
CA ALA A 95 -16.27 -5.93 9.09
C ALA A 95 -15.36 -6.82 9.93
N PRO A 96 -15.56 -6.93 11.26
CA PRO A 96 -14.79 -7.86 12.10
C PRO A 96 -14.89 -9.32 11.65
N ASN A 97 -16.05 -9.70 11.11
CA ASN A 97 -16.33 -11.02 10.52
C ASN A 97 -16.32 -11.01 8.99
N GLY A 98 -15.67 -10.01 8.37
CA GLY A 98 -15.44 -9.97 6.93
C GLY A 98 -14.54 -11.12 6.45
N SER A 99 -14.41 -11.26 5.15
CA SER A 99 -13.58 -12.30 4.53
C SER A 99 -12.76 -11.75 3.37
N ASP A 100 -11.59 -12.32 3.17
CA ASP A 100 -10.73 -12.21 1.99
C ASP A 100 -11.44 -12.44 0.64
N LYS A 101 -12.58 -13.17 0.64
CA LYS A 101 -13.43 -13.41 -0.53
C LYS A 101 -14.57 -12.40 -0.68
N GLY A 102 -14.70 -11.45 0.24
CA GLY A 102 -15.61 -10.31 0.10
C GLY A 102 -15.26 -9.49 -1.14
N ASN A 103 -16.21 -8.70 -1.63
CA ASN A 103 -15.97 -7.81 -2.77
C ASN A 103 -15.82 -6.35 -2.36
N GLY A 104 -15.70 -6.07 -1.06
CA GLY A 104 -15.53 -4.72 -0.50
C GLY A 104 -16.81 -3.90 -0.47
N SER A 105 -17.98 -4.49 -0.80
CA SER A 105 -19.28 -3.82 -0.64
C SER A 105 -19.83 -3.97 0.79
N GLN A 106 -20.81 -3.13 1.15
CA GLN A 106 -21.52 -3.27 2.43
C GLN A 106 -22.13 -4.66 2.63
N ALA A 107 -22.62 -5.30 1.56
CA ALA A 107 -23.27 -6.60 1.62
C ALA A 107 -22.27 -7.76 1.74
N GLN A 108 -21.08 -7.61 1.19
CA GLN A 108 -20.00 -8.61 1.21
C GLN A 108 -18.67 -7.93 1.61
N PRO A 109 -18.55 -7.52 2.89
CA PRO A 109 -17.40 -6.78 3.36
C PRO A 109 -16.13 -7.64 3.33
N LEU A 110 -15.00 -6.98 3.10
CA LEU A 110 -13.68 -7.60 3.21
C LEU A 110 -13.30 -7.77 4.69
N ASP A 111 -12.35 -8.67 4.96
CA ASP A 111 -11.56 -8.55 6.17
C ASP A 111 -10.58 -7.37 6.07
N LEU A 112 -10.10 -6.90 7.23
CA LEU A 112 -9.29 -5.69 7.30
C LEU A 112 -7.92 -5.84 6.65
N ALA A 113 -7.27 -6.99 6.79
CA ALA A 113 -5.95 -7.24 6.21
C ALA A 113 -6.02 -7.18 4.67
N THR A 114 -7.01 -7.83 4.08
CA THR A 114 -7.23 -7.84 2.64
C THR A 114 -7.55 -6.45 2.12
N ALA A 115 -8.40 -5.68 2.83
CA ALA A 115 -8.72 -4.33 2.42
C ALA A 115 -7.51 -3.38 2.48
N VAL A 116 -6.66 -3.48 3.51
CA VAL A 116 -5.43 -2.67 3.62
C VAL A 116 -4.45 -2.97 2.49
N GLU A 117 -4.34 -4.23 2.09
CA GLU A 117 -3.49 -4.65 0.97
C GLU A 117 -4.03 -4.15 -0.40
N LEU A 118 -5.35 -4.16 -0.60
CA LEU A 118 -5.99 -3.84 -1.87
C LEU A 118 -6.29 -2.35 -2.07
N LEU A 119 -6.45 -1.58 -0.98
CA LEU A 119 -6.89 -0.19 -1.07
C LEU A 119 -5.90 0.65 -1.89
N PRO A 120 -6.33 1.25 -3.02
CA PRO A 120 -5.49 2.15 -3.80
C PRO A 120 -5.13 3.42 -3.01
N ALA A 121 -4.05 4.09 -3.37
CA ALA A 121 -3.75 5.41 -2.79
C ALA A 121 -4.89 6.40 -3.11
N GLY A 122 -5.33 7.15 -2.10
CA GLY A 122 -6.52 8.00 -2.17
C GLY A 122 -7.82 7.30 -1.79
N GLY A 123 -7.80 5.98 -1.59
CA GLY A 123 -8.98 5.20 -1.21
C GLY A 123 -9.38 5.36 0.26
N THR A 124 -10.58 4.89 0.58
CA THR A 124 -11.15 4.84 1.92
C THR A 124 -11.57 3.42 2.29
N ILE A 125 -11.13 2.95 3.45
CA ILE A 125 -11.71 1.80 4.16
C ILE A 125 -12.76 2.33 5.14
N ILE A 126 -13.96 1.76 5.06
CA ILE A 126 -15.07 2.02 5.98
C ILE A 126 -15.24 0.79 6.87
N LEU A 127 -14.99 0.96 8.17
CA LEU A 127 -15.08 -0.09 9.18
C LEU A 127 -16.49 -0.12 9.77
N LYS A 128 -17.15 -1.28 9.69
CA LYS A 128 -18.38 -1.52 10.45
C LYS A 128 -18.08 -1.59 11.94
N ASP A 129 -19.05 -1.23 12.76
CA ASP A 129 -18.96 -1.35 14.22
C ASP A 129 -18.57 -2.77 14.66
N GLY A 130 -17.71 -2.83 15.69
CA GLY A 130 -17.29 -4.05 16.36
C GLY A 130 -15.81 -4.07 16.73
N ASP A 131 -15.39 -5.20 17.29
CA ASP A 131 -14.04 -5.41 17.80
C ASP A 131 -13.14 -6.06 16.74
N TYR A 132 -12.09 -5.35 16.37
CA TYR A 132 -11.05 -5.80 15.47
C TYR A 132 -9.84 -6.30 16.26
N GLN A 133 -9.27 -7.42 15.82
CA GLN A 133 -8.01 -7.91 16.38
C GLN A 133 -6.84 -7.02 15.97
N GLY A 134 -5.72 -7.19 16.66
CA GLY A 134 -4.51 -6.44 16.38
C GLY A 134 -4.00 -6.69 14.96
N MET A 135 -3.44 -5.66 14.34
CA MET A 135 -2.93 -5.74 12.98
C MET A 135 -1.73 -4.81 12.76
N GLU A 136 -0.98 -5.12 11.71
CA GLU A 136 0.00 -4.23 11.13
C GLU A 136 -0.55 -3.59 9.86
N ILE A 137 -0.34 -2.28 9.72
CA ILE A 137 -0.49 -1.53 8.48
C ILE A 137 0.92 -1.45 7.87
N PRO A 138 1.27 -2.38 6.96
CA PRO A 138 2.65 -2.56 6.54
C PRO A 138 3.10 -1.41 5.64
N LEU A 139 4.42 -1.20 5.53
CA LEU A 139 5.00 -0.18 4.65
C LEU A 139 4.46 -0.26 3.21
N THR A 140 4.20 -1.48 2.71
CA THR A 140 3.65 -1.75 1.37
C THR A 140 2.24 -1.22 1.16
N ALA A 141 1.51 -0.90 2.23
CA ALA A 141 0.18 -0.32 2.17
C ALA A 141 0.19 1.22 2.10
N SER A 142 1.34 1.86 1.82
CA SER A 142 1.44 3.33 1.76
C SER A 142 0.49 3.97 0.75
N GLY A 143 0.03 5.19 1.08
CA GLY A 143 -0.57 6.11 0.12
C GLY A 143 0.50 6.94 -0.61
N SER A 144 0.12 8.09 -1.14
CA SER A 144 1.07 9.07 -1.68
C SER A 144 0.77 10.47 -1.17
N VAL A 145 1.73 11.40 -1.32
CA VAL A 145 1.63 12.78 -0.83
C VAL A 145 0.30 13.47 -1.20
N ASP A 146 -0.17 13.29 -2.43
CA ASP A 146 -1.43 13.90 -2.91
C ASP A 146 -2.65 12.96 -2.84
N LYS A 147 -2.46 11.71 -2.39
CA LYS A 147 -3.51 10.68 -2.36
C LYS A 147 -3.44 9.90 -1.03
N LEU A 148 -3.83 10.56 0.05
CA LEU A 148 -3.91 9.96 1.38
C LEU A 148 -4.94 8.82 1.39
N LYS A 149 -4.59 7.72 2.02
CA LYS A 149 -5.52 6.64 2.32
C LYS A 149 -6.25 6.92 3.62
N HIS A 150 -7.48 6.43 3.73
CA HIS A 150 -8.32 6.67 4.89
C HIS A 150 -8.78 5.36 5.50
N ILE A 151 -8.74 5.28 6.83
CA ILE A 151 -9.53 4.31 7.62
C ILE A 151 -10.50 5.13 8.45
N ARG A 152 -11.79 4.86 8.32
CA ARG A 152 -12.81 5.49 9.16
C ARG A 152 -13.87 4.52 9.62
N ALA A 153 -14.41 4.75 10.81
CA ALA A 153 -15.59 4.05 11.26
C ALA A 153 -16.85 4.48 10.49
N GLU A 154 -17.75 3.53 10.26
CA GLU A 154 -19.11 3.77 9.76
C GLU A 154 -20.02 4.35 10.86
N GLY A 155 -19.87 3.83 12.09
CA GLY A 155 -20.53 4.30 13.30
C GLY A 155 -19.51 4.73 14.36
N ASP A 156 -19.89 4.61 15.63
CA ASP A 156 -19.09 5.08 16.77
C ASP A 156 -18.44 3.94 17.58
N ASN A 157 -18.61 2.68 17.19
CA ASN A 157 -18.20 1.51 17.99
C ASN A 157 -17.14 0.64 17.31
N VAL A 158 -16.12 1.25 16.70
CA VAL A 158 -14.99 0.53 16.09
C VAL A 158 -13.81 0.52 17.06
N ARG A 159 -13.43 -0.66 17.54
CA ARG A 159 -12.36 -0.83 18.53
C ARG A 159 -11.33 -1.85 18.07
N PHE A 160 -10.07 -1.48 18.08
CA PHE A 160 -8.95 -2.42 17.98
C PHE A 160 -8.62 -2.90 19.40
N VAL A 161 -8.91 -4.17 19.70
CA VAL A 161 -8.79 -4.72 21.07
C VAL A 161 -7.41 -5.34 21.35
N SER A 162 -6.41 -4.96 20.56
CA SER A 162 -5.01 -5.41 20.64
C SER A 162 -4.11 -4.42 19.86
N GLU A 163 -2.86 -4.80 19.58
CA GLU A 163 -1.87 -3.94 18.93
C GLU A 163 -2.29 -3.46 17.53
N LEU A 164 -2.27 -2.14 17.30
CA LEU A 164 -2.33 -1.54 15.97
C LEU A 164 -0.95 -0.95 15.62
N ARG A 165 -0.17 -1.66 14.81
CA ARG A 165 1.17 -1.21 14.37
C ARG A 165 1.08 -0.50 13.03
N HIS A 166 1.66 0.70 12.93
CA HIS A 166 1.66 1.50 11.72
C HIS A 166 3.07 1.69 11.15
N GLU A 167 3.33 1.18 9.95
CA GLU A 167 4.61 1.33 9.25
C GLU A 167 4.49 2.07 7.90
N ALA A 168 3.26 2.24 7.39
CA ALA A 168 2.96 2.89 6.13
C ALA A 168 3.17 4.41 6.16
N ASN A 169 3.00 5.04 4.99
CA ASN A 169 3.00 6.49 4.83
C ASN A 169 1.63 6.95 4.30
N TYR A 170 1.27 8.20 4.57
CA TYR A 170 0.10 8.88 4.00
C TYR A 170 -1.25 8.21 4.30
N TRP A 171 -1.49 7.94 5.58
CA TRP A 171 -2.79 7.47 6.09
C TRP A 171 -3.43 8.50 7.01
N HIS A 172 -4.75 8.53 7.01
CA HIS A 172 -5.58 9.26 7.95
C HIS A 172 -6.58 8.31 8.61
N TYR A 173 -6.67 8.39 9.94
CA TYR A 173 -7.54 7.54 10.77
C TYR A 173 -8.62 8.39 11.42
N GLN A 174 -9.86 7.93 11.40
CA GLN A 174 -10.99 8.67 11.98
C GLN A 174 -11.98 7.73 12.69
N GLY A 175 -12.38 8.10 13.90
CA GLY A 175 -13.45 7.41 14.63
C GLY A 175 -13.09 5.99 15.08
N ILE A 176 -11.80 5.70 15.30
CA ILE A 176 -11.35 4.40 15.81
C ILE A 176 -10.86 4.53 17.25
N GLU A 177 -11.11 3.50 18.05
CA GLU A 177 -10.52 3.31 19.38
C GLU A 177 -9.45 2.22 19.30
N VAL A 178 -8.35 2.38 20.05
CA VAL A 178 -7.38 1.32 20.32
C VAL A 178 -7.39 1.10 21.83
N ALA A 179 -7.81 -0.09 22.26
CA ALA A 179 -8.11 -0.43 23.65
C ALA A 179 -7.04 -1.31 24.29
#